data_AF-A0A7S2GM98-F1
#
_entry.id   AF-A0A7S2GM98-F1
#
_cell.length_a   1.000
_cell.length_b   1.000
_cell.length_c   1.000
_cell.angle_alpha   90.00
_cell.angle_beta   90.00
_cell.angle_gamma   90.00
#
_symmetry.space_group_name_H-M   'P 1'
#
loop_
_entity.id
_entity.type
_entity.pdbx_description
1 polymer ?
#
loop_
_entity_poly.entity_id
_entity_poly.type
_entity_poly.pdbx_seq_one_letter_code
_entity_poly.pdbx_strand_id
1 'polypeptide(L)'
;MNALPLELPDTSGGGLLAAGTLERTYEPWPPGKGKPYTLYVVGSWNDNVPTPMQWDSGIFSCSITLGAGAMEIFQLILNKDWDQTFYPSIPDATMTDEYEVMGPDAESDGRSWLIGSPDGTVGKPGDTIDIVVSVDSKARLANVEWHLSF
;
A
#
# COMPACT_ATOMS: atom_id res chain seq x y z
N MET A 1 -40.42 40.92 14.81
CA MET A 1 -39.94 40.21 16.03
C MET A 1 -38.98 39.14 15.56
N ASN A 2 -37.69 39.37 15.76
CA ASN A 2 -36.61 38.43 15.44
C ASN A 2 -36.55 37.36 16.53
N ALA A 3 -36.39 36.09 16.12
CA ALA A 3 -35.79 35.03 16.92
C ALA A 3 -35.09 34.05 15.95
N LEU A 4 -33.94 33.57 16.39
CA LEU A 4 -32.79 33.02 15.66
C LEU A 4 -33.01 31.57 15.12
N PRO A 5 -32.19 31.10 14.16
CA PRO A 5 -32.24 29.72 13.67
C PRO A 5 -31.74 28.71 14.71
N LEU A 6 -32.34 27.53 14.70
CA LEU A 6 -32.00 26.37 15.54
C LEU A 6 -30.68 25.76 15.03
N GLU A 7 -29.59 25.93 15.76
CA GLU A 7 -28.32 25.24 15.49
C GLU A 7 -28.50 23.73 15.70
N LEU A 8 -28.05 22.94 14.72
CA LEU A 8 -27.91 21.49 14.85
C LEU A 8 -26.69 21.19 15.73
N PRO A 9 -26.75 20.21 16.64
CA PRO A 9 -25.62 19.85 17.49
C PRO A 9 -24.46 19.32 16.65
N ASP A 10 -23.26 19.85 16.93
CA ASP A 10 -21.99 19.23 16.61
C ASP A 10 -21.96 17.81 17.21
N THR A 11 -21.98 16.82 16.33
CA THR A 11 -21.66 15.44 16.67
C THR A 11 -20.43 15.02 15.88
N SER A 12 -19.26 15.38 16.42
CA SER A 12 -18.19 14.39 16.61
C SER A 12 -18.81 13.11 17.21
N GLY A 13 -19.21 12.18 16.34
CA GLY A 13 -19.88 10.95 16.70
C GLY A 13 -19.16 9.78 16.05
N GLY A 14 -18.34 9.09 16.85
CA GLY A 14 -17.71 7.83 16.50
C GLY A 14 -18.74 6.82 16.00
N GLY A 15 -18.50 6.31 14.79
CA GLY A 15 -19.22 5.19 14.21
C GLY A 15 -18.64 3.88 14.75
N LEU A 16 -19.48 3.13 15.46
CA LEU A 16 -19.28 1.77 15.92
C LEU A 16 -18.89 0.84 14.74
N LEU A 17 -17.72 0.19 14.77
CA LEU A 17 -17.45 -0.99 13.96
C LEU A 17 -16.79 -2.09 14.81
N ALA A 18 -17.35 -3.28 14.67
CA ALA A 18 -16.99 -4.49 15.38
C ALA A 18 -15.70 -5.12 14.82
N ALA A 19 -14.99 -5.84 15.70
CA ALA A 19 -13.86 -6.75 15.43
C ALA A 19 -12.54 -6.11 14.93
N GLY A 20 -11.71 -5.71 15.90
CA GLY A 20 -10.28 -6.10 15.95
C GLY A 20 -9.37 -5.77 14.76
N THR A 21 -9.58 -4.66 14.05
CA THR A 21 -8.60 -4.14 13.10
C THR A 21 -7.91 -2.95 13.74
N LEU A 22 -6.60 -3.02 13.96
CA LEU A 22 -5.81 -1.86 14.38
C LEU A 22 -6.00 -0.77 13.33
N GLU A 23 -6.76 0.29 13.65
CA GLU A 23 -6.80 1.47 12.78
C GLU A 23 -5.40 2.08 12.79
N ARG A 24 -4.59 1.77 11.75
CA ARG A 24 -3.37 2.52 11.47
C ARG A 24 -3.81 3.94 11.17
N THR A 25 -3.84 4.78 12.19
CA THR A 25 -4.18 6.19 12.06
C THR A 25 -2.99 6.91 11.45
N TYR A 26 -3.10 7.25 10.16
CA TYR A 26 -2.17 8.14 9.49
C TYR A 26 -2.92 9.35 8.94
N GLU A 27 -2.27 10.51 8.95
CA GLU A 27 -2.80 11.68 8.28
C GLU A 27 -2.65 11.47 6.77
N PRO A 28 -3.73 11.47 5.97
CA PRO A 28 -3.63 11.26 4.53
C PRO A 28 -2.89 12.40 3.84
N TRP A 29 -2.41 12.14 2.62
CA TRP A 29 -1.78 13.16 1.79
C TRP A 29 -2.71 14.38 1.59
N PRO A 30 -2.22 15.63 1.79
CA PRO A 30 -3.06 16.81 1.65
C PRO A 30 -3.65 16.95 0.23
N PRO A 31 -4.95 17.23 0.09
CA PRO A 31 -5.56 17.50 -1.21
C PRO A 31 -4.84 18.62 -1.96
N GLY A 32 -4.63 18.43 -3.27
CA GLY A 32 -3.97 19.41 -4.14
C GLY A 32 -2.45 19.52 -3.99
N LYS A 33 -1.83 18.79 -3.05
CA LYS A 33 -0.36 18.72 -2.95
C LYS A 33 0.18 17.78 -4.03
N GLY A 34 1.16 18.25 -4.80
CA GLY A 34 1.77 17.50 -5.90
C GLY A 34 2.47 16.22 -5.43
N LYS A 35 2.77 15.31 -6.37
CA LYS A 35 3.44 14.03 -6.11
C LYS A 35 4.75 14.23 -5.31
N PRO A 36 4.98 13.53 -4.18
CA PRO A 36 6.17 13.72 -3.36
C PRO A 36 7.47 13.20 -4.00
N TYR A 37 7.39 12.07 -4.69
CA TYR A 37 8.52 11.40 -5.36
C TYR A 37 8.00 10.39 -6.38
N THR A 38 8.89 9.74 -7.13
CA THR A 38 8.51 8.61 -7.98
C THR A 38 8.85 7.31 -7.27
N LEU A 39 7.82 6.52 -6.96
CA LEU A 39 7.94 5.18 -6.41
C LEU A 39 7.98 4.17 -7.54
N TYR A 40 8.84 3.17 -7.42
CA TYR A 40 8.94 2.05 -8.35
C TYR A 40 8.60 0.77 -7.62
N VAL A 41 7.97 -0.17 -8.32
CA VAL A 41 7.80 -1.55 -7.88
C VAL A 41 8.78 -2.44 -8.65
N VAL A 42 9.38 -3.38 -7.92
CA VAL A 42 10.19 -4.47 -8.45
C VAL A 42 9.62 -5.78 -7.94
N GLY A 43 9.61 -6.81 -8.76
CA GLY A 43 9.15 -8.11 -8.31
C GLY A 43 9.53 -9.24 -9.23
N SER A 44 9.09 -10.45 -8.87
CA SER A 44 9.40 -11.66 -9.62
C SER A 44 8.78 -11.68 -11.03
N TRP A 45 7.64 -11.00 -11.25
CA TRP A 45 6.97 -10.95 -12.57
C TRP A 45 7.72 -10.14 -13.63
N ASN A 46 8.64 -9.27 -13.22
CA ASN A 46 9.38 -8.37 -14.12
C ASN A 46 10.90 -8.48 -13.94
N ASP A 47 11.41 -9.62 -13.49
CA ASP A 47 12.84 -9.87 -13.25
C ASP A 47 13.50 -8.76 -12.41
N ASN A 48 12.77 -8.22 -11.42
CA ASN A 48 13.19 -7.10 -10.59
C ASN A 48 13.53 -5.81 -11.35
N VAL A 49 13.02 -5.62 -12.56
CA VAL A 49 13.20 -4.38 -13.33
C VAL A 49 12.30 -3.28 -12.76
N PRO A 50 12.82 -2.11 -12.36
CA PRO A 50 12.00 -1.07 -11.73
C PRO A 50 10.90 -0.51 -12.64
N THR A 51 9.64 -0.72 -12.27
CA THR A 51 8.45 -0.20 -12.96
C THR A 51 7.88 0.99 -12.18
N PRO A 52 7.71 2.19 -12.79
CA PRO A 52 7.16 3.33 -12.09
C PRO A 52 5.68 3.10 -11.75
N MET A 53 5.31 3.40 -10.51
CA MET A 53 3.91 3.37 -10.08
C MET A 53 3.16 4.62 -10.56
N GLN A 54 1.88 4.47 -10.86
CA GLN A 54 0.98 5.58 -11.13
C GLN A 54 0.70 6.33 -9.83
N TRP A 55 0.48 7.64 -9.93
CA TRP A 55 0.19 8.49 -8.78
C TRP A 55 -1.19 9.12 -8.93
N ASP A 56 -2.02 8.98 -7.90
CA ASP A 56 -3.26 9.72 -7.76
C ASP A 56 -3.46 10.16 -6.31
N SER A 57 -3.39 11.47 -6.07
CA SER A 57 -3.93 12.13 -4.87
C SER A 57 -3.60 11.50 -3.51
N GLY A 58 -2.38 11.00 -3.31
CA GLY A 58 -1.97 10.34 -2.06
C GLY A 58 -1.71 8.85 -2.16
N ILE A 59 -1.99 8.28 -3.34
CA ILE A 59 -1.93 6.85 -3.61
C ILE A 59 -0.97 6.60 -4.77
N PHE A 60 -0.06 5.64 -4.59
CA PHE A 60 0.65 5.01 -5.68
C PHE A 60 -0.01 3.68 -6.04
N SER A 61 -0.17 3.39 -7.34
CA SER A 61 -0.74 2.13 -7.81
C SER A 61 0.04 1.49 -8.95
N CYS A 62 0.02 0.16 -9.00
CA CYS A 62 0.55 -0.62 -10.12
C CYS A 62 -0.22 -1.94 -10.27
N SER A 63 -0.73 -2.19 -11.47
CA SER A 63 -1.39 -3.45 -11.81
C SER A 63 -0.37 -4.45 -12.37
N ILE A 64 -0.40 -5.68 -11.86
CA ILE A 64 0.47 -6.78 -12.29
C ILE A 64 -0.40 -7.97 -12.69
N THR A 65 0.13 -8.87 -13.52
CA THR A 65 -0.55 -10.13 -13.86
C THR A 65 0.18 -11.28 -13.20
N LEU A 66 -0.55 -12.12 -12.47
CA LEU A 66 0.03 -13.29 -11.80
C LEU A 66 0.55 -14.32 -12.81
N GLY A 67 1.78 -14.78 -12.59
CA GLY A 67 2.38 -15.87 -13.36
C GLY A 67 1.73 -17.23 -13.10
N ALA A 68 2.32 -18.28 -13.69
CA ALA A 68 1.80 -19.65 -13.61
C ALA A 68 1.70 -20.20 -12.18
N GLY A 69 2.51 -19.69 -11.25
CA GLY A 69 2.50 -20.09 -9.84
C GLY A 69 1.45 -19.40 -8.98
N ALA A 70 0.74 -18.38 -9.51
CA ALA A 70 -0.18 -17.53 -8.74
C ALA A 70 0.44 -16.91 -7.47
N MET A 71 1.76 -16.76 -7.46
CA MET A 71 2.54 -16.22 -6.37
C MET A 71 3.60 -15.30 -6.94
N GLU A 72 3.74 -14.13 -6.36
CA GLU A 72 4.76 -13.17 -6.74
C GLU A 72 5.30 -12.47 -5.50
N ILE A 73 6.59 -12.16 -5.48
CA ILE A 73 7.19 -11.33 -4.43
C ILE A 73 7.54 -9.96 -4.96
N PHE A 74 7.47 -8.94 -4.11
CA PHE A 74 7.84 -7.59 -4.49
C PHE A 74 8.45 -6.76 -3.38
N GLN A 75 9.15 -5.72 -3.81
CA GLN A 75 9.65 -4.61 -3.00
C GLN A 75 9.32 -3.29 -3.70
N LEU A 76 9.47 -2.18 -2.97
CA LEU A 76 9.27 -0.84 -3.51
C LEU A 76 10.59 -0.08 -3.39
N ILE A 77 10.99 0.67 -4.42
CA ILE A 77 12.25 1.42 -4.40
C ILE A 77 12.05 2.87 -4.84
N LEU A 78 12.82 3.79 -4.26
CA LEU A 78 12.86 5.18 -4.70
C LEU A 78 13.92 5.37 -5.78
N ASN A 79 13.62 6.22 -6.76
CA ASN A 79 14.61 6.69 -7.76
C ASN A 79 15.39 5.59 -8.51
N LYS A 80 14.85 4.36 -8.58
CA LYS A 80 15.53 3.18 -9.13
C LYS A 80 16.84 2.82 -8.40
N ASP A 81 16.89 3.11 -7.11
CA ASP A 81 18.05 2.90 -6.27
C ASP A 81 17.76 1.80 -5.23
N TRP A 82 18.55 0.72 -5.27
CA TRP A 82 18.41 -0.42 -4.36
C TRP A 82 18.81 -0.06 -2.93
N ASP A 83 19.59 1.00 -2.74
CA ASP A 83 19.92 1.51 -1.39
C ASP A 83 18.75 2.30 -0.77
N GLN A 84 17.66 2.49 -1.53
CA GLN A 84 16.43 3.16 -1.09
C GLN A 84 15.22 2.24 -1.25
N THR A 85 15.32 1.05 -0.64
CA THR A 85 14.29 0.00 -0.71
C THR A 85 13.37 0.05 0.50
N PHE A 86 12.07 0.01 0.25
CA PHE A 86 11.05 -0.31 1.24
C PHE A 86 10.69 -1.79 1.16
N TYR A 87 10.53 -2.39 2.32
CA TYR A 87 10.27 -3.82 2.49
C TYR A 87 9.51 -4.06 3.82
N PRO A 88 8.88 -5.22 4.02
CA PRO A 88 8.23 -5.54 5.29
C PRO A 88 9.25 -5.93 6.38
N SER A 89 8.87 -5.75 7.66
CA SER A 89 9.69 -6.17 8.81
C SER A 89 9.96 -7.68 8.91
N ILE A 90 9.19 -8.50 8.18
CA ILE A 90 9.30 -9.97 8.14
C ILE A 90 9.46 -10.45 6.70
N PRO A 91 10.10 -11.61 6.45
CA PRO A 91 10.17 -12.18 5.10
C PRO A 91 8.80 -12.66 4.61
N ASP A 92 8.60 -12.58 3.29
CA ASP A 92 7.41 -13.06 2.58
C ASP A 92 6.07 -12.61 3.18
N ALA A 93 6.00 -11.35 3.62
CA ALA A 93 4.84 -10.83 4.33
C ALA A 93 3.60 -10.78 3.44
N THR A 94 2.52 -11.41 3.88
CA THR A 94 1.21 -11.41 3.23
C THR A 94 0.33 -10.28 3.77
N MET A 95 -0.86 -10.07 3.17
CA MET A 95 -1.84 -9.10 3.70
C MET A 95 -2.40 -9.48 5.07
N THR A 96 -2.36 -10.75 5.43
CA THR A 96 -2.88 -11.23 6.73
C THR A 96 -1.85 -11.16 7.84
N ASP A 97 -0.58 -10.90 7.51
CA ASP A 97 0.48 -10.81 8.50
C ASP A 97 0.54 -9.43 9.15
N GLU A 98 0.92 -9.41 10.42
CA GLU A 98 1.29 -8.19 11.12
C GLU A 98 2.76 -7.85 10.80
N TYR A 99 2.97 -6.74 10.09
CA TYR A 99 4.30 -6.23 9.76
C TYR A 99 4.35 -4.70 9.80
N GLU A 100 5.57 -4.16 9.90
CA GLU A 100 5.88 -2.74 9.71
C GLU A 100 6.53 -2.53 8.34
N VAL A 101 6.29 -1.36 7.73
CA VAL A 101 7.02 -0.96 6.52
C VAL A 101 8.37 -0.39 6.95
N MET A 102 9.43 -1.04 6.52
CA MET A 102 10.83 -0.69 6.80
C MET A 102 11.43 0.12 5.65
N GLY A 103 12.60 0.72 5.88
CA GLY A 103 13.29 1.54 4.89
C GLY A 103 12.79 2.99 4.79
N PRO A 104 13.25 3.74 3.78
CA PRO A 104 14.05 3.26 2.66
C PRO A 104 15.53 3.10 3.04
N ASP A 105 16.07 1.89 2.89
CA ASP A 105 17.48 1.56 3.13
C ASP A 105 17.93 0.34 2.30
N ALA A 106 19.18 -0.07 2.44
CA ALA A 106 19.79 -1.23 1.78
C ALA A 106 19.71 -2.52 2.62
N GLU A 107 18.99 -2.51 3.74
CA GLU A 107 19.01 -3.58 4.74
C GLU A 107 17.88 -4.59 4.57
N SER A 108 17.26 -4.67 3.39
CA SER A 108 16.11 -5.55 3.16
C SER A 108 16.38 -7.02 3.49
N ASP A 109 17.63 -7.48 3.32
CA ASP A 109 18.06 -8.85 3.62
C ASP A 109 17.13 -9.92 3.00
N GLY A 110 16.64 -9.64 1.78
CA GLY A 110 15.71 -10.50 1.05
C GLY A 110 14.24 -10.40 1.49
N ARG A 111 13.90 -9.62 2.51
CA ARG A 111 12.50 -9.43 2.96
C ARG A 111 11.69 -8.74 1.86
N SER A 112 10.55 -9.35 1.53
CA SER A 112 9.66 -8.91 0.44
C SER A 112 8.22 -9.15 0.85
N TRP A 113 7.29 -8.43 0.23
CA TRP A 113 5.87 -8.77 0.32
C TRP A 113 5.56 -9.92 -0.61
N LEU A 114 4.61 -10.78 -0.21
CA LEU A 114 4.15 -11.93 -0.97
C LEU A 114 2.70 -11.72 -1.44
N ILE A 115 2.52 -11.63 -2.75
CA ILE A 115 1.22 -11.69 -3.41
C ILE A 115 0.89 -13.16 -3.67
N GLY A 116 -0.32 -13.59 -3.32
CA GLY A 116 -0.70 -14.99 -3.41
C GLY A 116 -0.43 -15.73 -2.11
N SER A 117 -0.74 -17.02 -2.15
CA SER A 117 -0.58 -17.94 -1.04
C SER A 117 -0.65 -19.37 -1.56
N PRO A 118 -0.08 -20.35 -0.83
CA PRO A 118 -0.16 -21.76 -1.23
C PRO A 118 -1.59 -22.31 -1.32
N ASP A 119 -2.55 -21.67 -0.64
CA ASP A 119 -3.96 -22.04 -0.68
C ASP A 119 -4.77 -21.33 -1.77
N GLY A 120 -4.14 -20.45 -2.57
CA GLY A 120 -4.76 -19.80 -3.73
C GLY A 120 -5.74 -18.68 -3.38
N THR A 121 -5.61 -18.04 -2.22
CA THR A 121 -6.62 -17.11 -1.68
C THR A 121 -6.56 -15.69 -2.25
N VAL A 122 -5.50 -15.30 -2.94
CA VAL A 122 -5.39 -13.93 -3.51
C VAL A 122 -5.76 -13.86 -4.99
N GLY A 123 -5.62 -14.96 -5.75
CA GLY A 123 -5.93 -15.02 -7.18
C GLY A 123 -5.46 -16.31 -7.84
N LYS A 124 -5.68 -16.43 -9.15
CA LYS A 124 -5.21 -17.55 -10.00
C LYS A 124 -4.28 -17.04 -11.13
N PRO A 125 -3.55 -17.93 -11.82
CA PRO A 125 -2.71 -17.51 -12.93
C PRO A 125 -3.48 -16.71 -13.98
N GLY A 126 -2.89 -15.60 -14.43
CA GLY A 126 -3.51 -14.66 -15.37
C GLY A 126 -4.45 -13.63 -14.75
N ASP A 127 -4.74 -13.71 -13.45
CA ASP A 127 -5.47 -12.65 -12.75
C ASP A 127 -4.62 -11.39 -12.63
N THR A 128 -5.28 -10.23 -12.66
CA THR A 128 -4.65 -8.93 -12.43
C THR A 128 -4.77 -8.54 -10.97
N ILE A 129 -3.66 -8.15 -10.35
CA ILE A 129 -3.58 -7.67 -8.98
C ILE A 129 -3.18 -6.19 -9.00
N ASP A 130 -3.91 -5.36 -8.27
CA ASP A 130 -3.59 -3.95 -8.07
C ASP A 130 -2.82 -3.78 -6.75
N ILE A 131 -1.53 -3.44 -6.86
CA ILE A 131 -0.70 -3.03 -5.72
C ILE A 131 -1.00 -1.56 -5.43
N VAL A 132 -1.38 -1.25 -4.20
CA VAL A 132 -1.79 0.08 -3.76
C VAL A 132 -0.97 0.49 -2.55
N VAL A 133 -0.41 1.69 -2.61
CA VAL A 133 0.48 2.22 -1.56
C VAL A 133 0.02 3.63 -1.19
N SER A 134 -0.40 3.80 0.06
CA SER A 134 -0.82 5.09 0.61
C SER A 134 0.36 5.80 1.25
N VAL A 135 0.44 7.13 1.07
CA VAL A 135 1.42 7.96 1.78
C VAL A 135 0.76 8.89 2.80
N ASP A 136 1.45 9.12 3.91
CA ASP A 136 1.01 10.06 4.93
C ASP A 136 1.34 11.51 4.57
N SER A 137 0.86 12.47 5.37
CA SER A 137 1.08 13.92 5.19
C SER A 137 2.55 14.34 5.11
N LYS A 138 3.47 13.48 5.60
CA LYS A 138 4.93 13.64 5.62
C LYS A 138 5.64 12.87 4.50
N ALA A 139 4.88 12.32 3.56
CA ALA A 139 5.36 11.51 2.42
C ALA A 139 5.97 10.16 2.81
N ARG A 140 5.65 9.61 3.99
CA ARG A 140 6.07 8.27 4.39
C ARG A 140 5.06 7.25 3.89
N LEU A 141 5.53 6.04 3.54
CA LEU A 141 4.62 4.95 3.21
C LEU A 141 3.81 4.60 4.47
N ALA A 142 2.50 4.74 4.38
CA ALA A 142 1.58 4.52 5.49
C ALA A 142 0.91 3.15 5.43
N ASN A 143 0.64 2.67 4.21
CA ASN A 143 0.07 1.34 3.98
C ASN A 143 0.54 0.78 2.64
N VAL A 144 0.72 -0.55 2.59
CA VAL A 144 0.98 -1.32 1.38
C VAL A 144 -0.06 -2.44 1.34
N GLU A 145 -0.87 -2.47 0.31
CA GLU A 145 -1.94 -3.44 0.13
C GLU A 145 -2.02 -3.88 -1.33
N TRP A 146 -2.67 -5.01 -1.58
CA TRP A 146 -2.89 -5.48 -2.93
C TRP A 146 -4.17 -6.29 -3.05
N HIS A 147 -4.91 -6.16 -4.14
CA HIS A 147 -6.18 -6.86 -4.30
C HIS A 147 -6.43 -7.24 -5.75
N LEU A 148 -7.32 -8.22 -5.94
CA LEU A 148 -7.77 -8.62 -7.27
C LEU A 148 -8.47 -7.45 -7.97
N SER A 149 -8.07 -7.19 -9.21
CA SER A 149 -8.72 -6.22 -10.08
C SER A 149 -9.96 -6.85 -10.73
N PHE A 150 -11.11 -6.15 -10.72
CA PHE A 150 -12.41 -6.64 -11.23
C PHE A 150 -12.83 -5.98 -12.55
#